data_AF-A0A536SCS1-F1
#
_entry.id   AF-A0A536SCS1-F1
#
_cell.length_a   1.000
_cell.length_b   1.000
_cell.length_c   1.000
_cell.angle_alpha   90.00
_cell.angle_beta   90.00
_cell.angle_gamma   90.00
#
_symmetry.space_group_name_H-M   'P 1'
#
loop_
_entity.id
_entity.type
_entity.pdbx_description
1 polymer ?
#
loop_
_entity_poly.entity_id
_entity_poly.type
_entity_poly.pdbx_seq_one_letter_code
_entity_poly.pdbx_strand_id
1 'polypeptide(L)'
;MTTALSSTLNSADTAQAPILPGSAEAKNSDAHSAATDFLQIESIVLNLDASLRVHARAHFFSWTQGLLQSLIRHELLICTLCLGKPPAFRADGFSMTTPEPNLFSDMFLRDTAVAPALLKAWEERRYQPVTLEVGPTRTPDSPPLGSGGF
;
A
#
# COMPACT_ATOMS: atom_id res chain seq x y z
N MET A 1 76.71 -19.31 -18.13
CA MET A 1 76.62 -18.25 -17.11
C MET A 1 75.15 -18.21 -16.67
N THR A 2 74.57 -19.06 -15.80
CA THR A 2 74.91 -19.73 -14.53
C THR A 2 74.86 -18.82 -13.29
N THR A 3 73.74 -18.92 -12.54
CA THR A 3 73.51 -18.80 -11.06
C THR A 3 73.84 -17.47 -10.36
N ALA A 4 73.21 -17.04 -9.25
CA ALA A 4 72.64 -17.78 -8.13
C ALA A 4 71.60 -16.95 -7.32
N LEU A 5 70.84 -17.67 -6.49
CA LEU A 5 69.92 -17.26 -5.43
C LEU A 5 70.59 -16.47 -4.29
N SER A 6 69.80 -15.72 -3.52
CA SER A 6 69.75 -15.86 -2.05
C SER A 6 68.61 -15.06 -1.40
N SER A 7 67.89 -15.75 -0.53
CA SER A 7 66.87 -15.31 0.41
C SER A 7 67.47 -15.05 1.79
N THR A 8 66.87 -14.15 2.57
CA THR A 8 67.01 -14.08 4.04
C THR A 8 65.67 -13.77 4.69
N LEU A 9 65.41 -14.48 5.80
CA LEU A 9 64.16 -14.61 6.53
C LEU A 9 64.00 -13.58 7.68
N ASN A 10 62.74 -13.19 7.89
CA ASN A 10 61.95 -13.03 9.13
C ASN A 10 62.25 -12.02 10.26
N SER A 11 61.11 -11.52 10.76
CA SER A 11 60.69 -11.28 12.15
C SER A 11 60.65 -9.84 12.66
N ALA A 12 59.45 -9.26 12.61
CA ALA A 12 58.86 -8.56 13.76
C ALA A 12 57.33 -8.70 13.70
N ASP A 13 56.86 -9.56 14.59
CA ASP A 13 55.49 -9.92 14.90
C ASP A 13 54.81 -8.74 15.61
N THR A 14 53.83 -8.11 14.96
CA THR A 14 52.81 -7.31 15.63
C THR A 14 51.47 -7.88 15.20
N ALA A 15 50.97 -8.84 15.98
CA ALA A 15 49.67 -9.44 15.82
C ALA A 15 48.55 -8.37 15.87
N GLN A 16 48.18 -7.85 14.70
CA GLN A 16 46.97 -7.07 14.51
C GLN A 16 45.85 -8.06 14.20
N ALA A 17 45.05 -8.34 15.23
CA ALA A 17 43.88 -9.20 15.12
C ALA A 17 42.97 -8.73 13.97
N PRO A 18 42.37 -9.63 13.17
CA PRO A 18 41.40 -9.24 12.17
C PRO A 18 40.17 -8.67 12.89
N ILE A 19 39.86 -7.40 12.65
CA ILE A 19 38.61 -6.79 13.09
C ILE A 19 37.50 -7.50 12.32
N LEU A 20 36.77 -8.37 13.00
CA LEU A 20 35.59 -9.04 12.47
C LEU A 20 34.49 -7.98 12.22
N PRO A 21 34.03 -7.75 10.98
CA PRO A 21 32.88 -6.88 10.73
C PRO A 21 31.62 -7.72 10.96
N GLY A 22 31.22 -7.87 12.22
CA GLY A 22 30.10 -8.77 12.54
C GLY A 22 29.52 -8.47 13.90
N SER A 23 28.91 -7.30 14.07
CA SER A 23 27.99 -6.99 15.19
C SER A 23 27.27 -5.64 15.08
N ALA A 24 27.54 -4.81 14.05
CA ALA A 24 26.89 -3.49 13.91
C ALA A 24 25.54 -3.51 13.17
N GLU A 25 25.19 -4.59 12.47
CA GLU A 25 24.02 -4.61 11.57
C GLU A 25 22.68 -4.79 12.32
N ALA A 26 22.65 -5.48 13.46
CA ALA A 26 21.41 -5.78 14.17
C ALA A 26 20.75 -4.51 14.79
N LYS A 27 21.55 -3.60 15.36
CA LYS A 27 21.04 -2.35 15.94
C LYS A 27 20.49 -1.37 14.90
N ASN A 28 20.98 -1.44 13.67
CA ASN A 28 20.60 -0.51 12.62
C ASN A 28 19.21 -0.86 12.06
N SER A 29 18.88 -2.14 11.94
CA SER A 29 17.57 -2.60 11.42
C SER A 29 16.41 -2.21 12.34
N ASP A 30 16.55 -2.39 13.66
CA ASP A 30 15.49 -2.06 14.63
C ASP A 30 15.26 -0.55 14.73
N ALA A 31 16.34 0.24 14.71
CA ALA A 31 16.25 1.69 14.70
C ALA A 31 15.62 2.22 13.39
N HIS A 32 15.94 1.60 12.26
CA HIS A 32 15.38 1.99 10.97
C HIS A 32 13.89 1.64 10.88
N SER A 33 13.48 0.45 11.37
CA SER A 33 12.06 0.07 11.48
C SER A 33 11.30 1.03 12.38
N ALA A 34 11.79 1.30 13.59
CA ALA A 34 11.13 2.21 14.53
C ALA A 34 11.04 3.65 13.99
N ALA A 35 12.07 4.13 13.28
CA ALA A 35 12.02 5.44 12.62
C ALA A 35 11.02 5.46 11.46
N THR A 36 10.93 4.38 10.67
CA THR A 36 9.93 4.24 9.61
C THR A 36 8.51 4.18 10.19
N ASP A 37 8.30 3.46 11.29
CA ASP A 37 7.02 3.39 12.00
C ASP A 37 6.62 4.76 12.55
N PHE A 38 7.58 5.51 13.10
CA PHE A 38 7.34 6.88 13.59
C PHE A 38 6.92 7.83 12.45
N LEU A 39 7.65 7.82 11.33
CA LEU A 39 7.30 8.65 10.16
C LEU A 39 5.95 8.26 9.55
N GLN A 40 5.58 6.97 9.59
CA GLN A 40 4.26 6.52 9.17
C GLN A 40 3.16 7.05 10.10
N ILE A 41 3.37 6.98 11.42
CA ILE A 41 2.43 7.51 12.40
C ILE A 41 2.26 9.03 12.21
N GLU A 42 3.35 9.78 12.04
CA GLU A 42 3.29 11.22 11.79
C GLU A 42 2.51 11.54 10.50
N SER A 43 2.77 10.80 9.42
CA SER A 43 2.04 10.93 8.15
C SER A 43 0.54 10.65 8.31
N ILE A 44 0.16 9.64 9.10
CA ILE A 44 -1.23 9.32 9.42
C ILE A 44 -1.87 10.47 10.22
N VAL A 45 -1.21 10.96 11.27
CA VAL A 45 -1.71 12.05 12.11
C VAL A 45 -1.90 13.33 11.28
N LEU A 46 -0.93 13.67 10.43
CA LEU A 46 -1.02 14.81 9.54
C LEU A 46 -2.17 14.67 8.53
N ASN A 47 -2.37 13.47 7.98
CA ASN A 47 -3.50 13.18 7.11
C ASN A 47 -4.85 13.34 7.82
N LEU A 48 -4.95 12.86 9.06
CA LEU A 48 -6.14 13.01 9.88
C LEU A 48 -6.43 14.47 10.18
N ASP A 49 -5.43 15.25 10.59
CA ASP A 49 -5.58 16.69 10.85
C ASP A 49 -6.02 17.46 9.60
N ALA A 50 -5.44 17.14 8.44
CA ALA A 50 -5.86 17.71 7.16
C ALA A 50 -7.30 17.33 6.79
N SER A 51 -7.73 16.10 7.09
CA SER A 51 -9.09 15.64 6.80
C SER A 51 -10.18 16.45 7.52
N LEU A 52 -9.88 16.98 8.71
CA LEU A 52 -10.81 17.84 9.46
C LEU A 52 -11.09 19.18 8.77
N ARG A 53 -10.25 19.59 7.81
CA ARG A 53 -10.43 20.83 7.03
C ARG A 53 -11.23 20.61 5.73
N VAL A 54 -11.62 19.37 5.44
CA VAL A 54 -12.38 19.01 4.23
C VAL A 54 -13.87 19.24 4.44
N HIS A 55 -14.36 20.38 3.94
CA HIS A 55 -15.75 20.81 4.09
C HIS A 55 -16.51 20.92 2.76
N ALA A 56 -15.79 20.81 1.64
CA ALA A 56 -16.33 20.98 0.30
C ALA A 56 -15.64 20.02 -0.66
N ARG A 57 -16.29 19.72 -1.79
CA ARG A 57 -15.77 18.78 -2.79
C ARG A 57 -14.41 19.19 -3.35
N ALA A 58 -14.17 20.49 -3.54
CA ALA A 58 -12.87 20.98 -3.99
C ALA A 58 -11.76 20.68 -2.96
N HIS A 59 -12.05 20.85 -1.66
CA HIS A 59 -11.10 20.50 -0.59
C HIS A 59 -10.85 19.00 -0.55
N PHE A 60 -11.91 18.20 -0.74
CA PHE A 60 -11.80 16.75 -0.80
C PHE A 60 -10.86 16.34 -1.94
N PHE A 61 -11.10 16.84 -3.15
CA PHE A 61 -10.25 16.58 -4.31
C PHE A 61 -8.78 16.91 -4.03
N SER A 62 -8.48 18.11 -3.52
CA SER A 62 -7.10 18.52 -3.20
C SER A 62 -6.46 17.68 -2.09
N TRP A 63 -7.22 17.31 -1.06
CA TRP A 63 -6.72 16.46 0.03
C TRP A 63 -6.44 15.03 -0.46
N THR A 64 -7.38 14.45 -1.21
CA THR A 64 -7.28 13.09 -1.74
C THR A 64 -6.11 12.94 -2.69
N GLN A 65 -5.92 13.89 -3.61
CA GLN A 65 -4.83 13.85 -4.60
C GLN A 65 -3.46 14.21 -4.01
N GLY A 66 -3.42 14.96 -2.91
CA GLY A 66 -2.19 15.38 -2.24
C GLY A 66 -1.75 14.42 -1.13
N LEU A 67 -2.31 14.62 0.06
CA LEU A 67 -1.83 13.97 1.29
C LEU A 67 -2.28 12.51 1.40
N LEU A 68 -3.50 12.19 0.97
CA LEU A 68 -4.07 10.86 1.18
C LEU A 68 -3.52 9.83 0.18
N GLN A 69 -3.23 10.26 -1.06
CA GLN A 69 -2.88 9.35 -2.15
C GLN A 69 -1.61 8.52 -1.85
N SER A 70 -0.67 9.08 -1.10
CA SER A 70 0.57 8.41 -0.72
C SER A 70 0.44 7.52 0.54
N LEU A 71 -0.66 7.65 1.31
CA LEU A 71 -0.84 6.96 2.59
C LEU A 71 -1.08 5.46 2.39
N ILE A 72 -1.76 5.09 1.31
CA ILE A 72 -2.10 3.70 0.99
C ILE A 72 -1.56 3.41 -0.40
N ARG A 73 -0.75 2.37 -0.56
CA ARG A 73 -0.33 1.94 -1.90
C ARG A 73 -1.53 1.40 -2.66
N HIS A 74 -1.92 2.07 -3.74
CA HIS A 74 -3.02 1.67 -4.60
C HIS A 74 -2.71 2.04 -6.05
N GLU A 75 -3.27 1.28 -6.99
CA GLU A 75 -3.28 1.65 -8.42
C GLU A 75 -4.45 2.60 -8.73
N LEU A 76 -5.57 2.40 -8.04
CA LEU A 76 -6.80 3.19 -8.16
C LEU A 76 -7.44 3.35 -6.77
N LEU A 77 -7.87 4.57 -6.46
CA LEU A 77 -8.65 4.91 -5.29
C LEU A 77 -10.03 5.41 -5.72
N ILE A 78 -11.09 4.73 -5.28
CA ILE A 78 -12.47 5.17 -5.48
C ILE A 78 -13.00 5.67 -4.14
N CYS A 79 -13.40 6.93 -4.11
CA CYS A 79 -14.01 7.53 -2.93
C CYS A 79 -15.50 7.70 -3.16
N THR A 80 -16.32 7.12 -2.29
CA THR A 80 -17.78 7.14 -2.41
C THR A 80 -18.42 7.88 -1.25
N LEU A 81 -19.36 8.77 -1.55
CA LEU A 81 -20.19 9.47 -0.59
C LEU A 81 -21.66 9.03 -0.76
N CYS A 82 -22.30 8.65 0.34
CA CYS A 82 -23.73 8.38 0.40
C CYS A 82 -24.47 9.58 1.01
N LEU A 83 -25.44 10.13 0.28
CA LEU A 83 -26.21 11.30 0.70
C LEU A 83 -27.70 10.98 0.81
N GLY A 84 -28.33 11.48 1.87
CA GLY A 84 -29.78 11.55 2.01
C GLY A 84 -30.52 10.22 2.23
N LYS A 85 -31.85 10.29 2.14
CA LYS A 85 -32.78 9.16 2.13
C LYS A 85 -33.83 9.45 1.04
N PRO A 86 -33.97 8.63 -0.02
CA PRO A 86 -33.25 7.38 -0.27
C PRO A 86 -31.74 7.59 -0.56
N PRO A 87 -30.90 6.55 -0.37
CA PRO A 87 -29.46 6.65 -0.58
C PRO A 87 -29.10 7.10 -2.00
N ALA A 88 -28.42 8.24 -2.11
CA ALA A 88 -27.83 8.70 -3.36
C ALA A 88 -26.31 8.60 -3.26
N PHE A 89 -25.71 7.73 -4.07
CA PHE A 89 -24.26 7.58 -4.14
C PHE A 89 -23.64 8.55 -5.14
N ARG A 90 -22.45 9.03 -4.79
CA ARG A 90 -21.51 9.75 -5.65
C ARG A 90 -20.15 9.10 -5.48
N ALA A 91 -19.42 8.91 -6.56
CA ALA A 91 -18.09 8.35 -6.52
C ALA A 91 -17.14 9.21 -7.36
N ASP A 92 -15.93 9.40 -6.84
CA ASP A 92 -14.82 10.05 -7.53
C ASP A 92 -13.64 9.06 -7.60
N GLY A 93 -13.02 8.93 -8.77
CA GLY A 93 -11.87 8.04 -9.00
C GLY A 93 -10.55 8.82 -9.04
N PHE A 94 -9.52 8.28 -8.40
CA PHE A 94 -8.18 8.88 -8.33
C PHE A 94 -7.12 7.82 -8.65
N SER A 95 -6.12 8.18 -9.44
CA SER A 95 -5.04 7.28 -9.84
C SER A 95 -3.82 8.09 -10.26
N MET A 96 -2.63 7.52 -10.06
CA MET A 96 -1.37 8.03 -10.62
C MET A 96 -0.91 7.29 -11.88
N THR A 97 -1.46 6.10 -12.18
CA THR A 97 -0.98 5.23 -13.27
C THR A 97 -2.03 5.01 -14.35
N THR A 98 -3.30 4.90 -13.97
CA THR A 98 -4.45 4.77 -14.85
C THR A 98 -4.87 6.11 -15.46
N PRO A 99 -4.97 6.23 -16.81
CA PRO A 99 -5.28 7.48 -17.49
C PRO A 99 -6.74 7.94 -17.38
N GLU A 100 -7.68 7.03 -17.06
CA GLU A 100 -9.12 7.34 -16.93
C GLU A 100 -9.71 6.77 -15.62
N PRO A 101 -9.35 7.31 -14.45
CA PRO A 101 -9.84 6.78 -13.17
C PRO A 101 -11.36 6.94 -12.99
N ASN A 102 -11.97 7.94 -13.65
CA ASN A 102 -13.41 8.18 -13.57
C ASN A 102 -14.25 7.09 -14.25
N LEU A 103 -13.68 6.36 -15.22
CA LEU A 103 -14.36 5.22 -15.84
C LEU A 103 -14.72 4.16 -14.79
N PHE A 104 -13.81 3.92 -13.84
CA PHE A 104 -14.01 2.93 -12.79
C PHE A 104 -15.00 3.39 -11.73
N SER A 105 -15.02 4.69 -11.37
CA SER A 105 -16.06 5.23 -10.49
C SER A 105 -17.44 5.16 -11.15
N ASP A 106 -17.53 5.38 -12.46
CA ASP A 106 -18.78 5.24 -13.20
C ASP A 106 -19.24 3.78 -13.25
N MET A 107 -18.33 2.84 -13.51
CA MET A 107 -18.63 1.41 -13.45
C MET A 107 -19.09 0.98 -12.05
N PHE A 108 -18.42 1.48 -11.01
CA PHE A 108 -18.79 1.27 -9.61
C PHE A 108 -20.21 1.77 -9.31
N LEU A 109 -20.60 2.93 -9.85
CA LEU A 109 -21.96 3.48 -9.65
C LEU A 109 -23.04 2.77 -10.48
N ARG A 110 -22.69 2.18 -11.63
CA ARG A 110 -23.63 1.41 -12.46
C ARG A 110 -24.10 0.15 -11.75
N ASP A 111 -23.21 -0.52 -11.03
CA ASP A 111 -23.58 -1.64 -10.19
C ASP A 111 -24.05 -1.16 -8.81
N THR A 112 -25.34 -0.85 -8.73
CA THR A 112 -25.98 -0.32 -7.51
C THR A 112 -25.90 -1.27 -6.29
N ALA A 113 -25.52 -2.54 -6.48
CA ALA A 113 -25.36 -3.49 -5.39
C ALA A 113 -23.96 -3.43 -4.74
N VAL A 114 -22.94 -2.93 -5.45
CA VAL A 114 -21.55 -2.93 -4.97
C VAL A 114 -21.39 -2.03 -3.75
N ALA A 115 -21.75 -0.75 -3.83
CA ALA A 115 -21.52 0.17 -2.72
C ALA A 115 -22.24 -0.26 -1.42
N PRO A 116 -23.53 -0.69 -1.45
CA PRO A 116 -24.19 -1.24 -0.28
C PRO A 116 -23.54 -2.54 0.26
N ALA A 117 -23.09 -3.43 -0.63
CA ALA A 117 -22.43 -4.67 -0.21
C ALA A 117 -21.09 -4.39 0.51
N LEU A 118 -20.28 -3.47 -0.02
CA LEU A 118 -19.04 -3.04 0.62
C LEU A 118 -19.29 -2.38 1.97
N LEU A 119 -20.29 -1.50 2.06
CA LEU A 119 -20.67 -0.84 3.30
C LEU A 119 -21.09 -1.86 4.36
N LYS A 120 -21.93 -2.82 3.97
CA LYS A 120 -22.38 -3.91 4.85
C LYS A 120 -21.21 -4.77 5.34
N ALA A 121 -20.29 -5.15 4.45
CA ALA A 121 -19.10 -5.92 4.82
C ALA A 121 -18.20 -5.15 5.81
N TRP A 122 -18.08 -3.84 5.65
CA TRP A 122 -17.33 -2.97 6.56
C TRP A 122 -18.01 -2.83 7.93
N GLU A 123 -19.33 -2.68 7.96
CA GLU A 123 -20.13 -2.65 9.19
C GLU A 123 -20.05 -3.96 9.97
N GLU A 124 -20.19 -5.11 9.28
CA GLU A 124 -20.06 -6.45 9.86
C GLU A 124 -18.66 -6.70 10.48
N ARG A 125 -17.64 -6.00 9.98
CA ARG A 125 -16.25 -6.04 10.51
C ARG A 125 -15.99 -4.98 11.58
N ARG A 126 -17.02 -4.35 12.14
CA ARG A 126 -16.92 -3.30 13.17
C ARG A 126 -16.07 -2.11 12.68
N TYR A 127 -16.27 -1.73 11.42
CA TYR A 127 -15.61 -0.57 10.80
C TYR A 127 -14.08 -0.72 10.65
N GLN A 128 -13.57 -1.96 10.67
CA GLN A 128 -12.18 -2.27 10.34
C GLN A 128 -11.98 -2.39 8.83
N PRO A 129 -10.79 -2.07 8.28
CA PRO A 129 -10.50 -2.25 6.85
C PRO A 129 -10.86 -3.66 6.36
N VAL A 130 -11.49 -3.74 5.19
CA VAL A 130 -11.92 -5.00 4.58
C VAL A 130 -11.15 -5.23 3.29
N THR A 131 -10.53 -6.39 3.18
CA THR A 131 -9.93 -6.88 1.92
C THR A 131 -10.89 -7.88 1.29
N LEU A 132 -11.22 -7.64 0.02
CA LEU A 132 -12.06 -8.53 -0.77
C LEU A 132 -11.24 -9.01 -1.95
N GLU A 133 -11.15 -10.33 -2.08
CA GLU A 133 -10.59 -10.93 -3.29
C GLU A 133 -11.61 -10.78 -4.41
N VAL A 134 -11.21 -10.08 -5.47
CA VAL A 134 -11.99 -10.07 -6.70
C VAL A 134 -11.84 -11.45 -7.31
N GLY A 135 -12.90 -12.25 -7.25
CA GLY A 135 -12.93 -13.58 -7.86
C GLY A 135 -12.52 -13.49 -9.35
N PRO A 136 -12.00 -14.59 -9.92
CA PRO A 136 -11.57 -14.58 -11.32
C PRO A 136 -12.71 -14.03 -12.17
N THR A 137 -12.40 -13.00 -12.96
CA THR A 137 -13.27 -12.53 -14.02
C THR A 137 -13.76 -13.76 -14.76
N ARG A 138 -15.08 -14.00 -14.76
CA ARG A 138 -15.64 -15.10 -15.54
C ARG A 138 -15.18 -14.89 -16.98
N THR A 139 -14.20 -15.66 -17.41
CA THR A 139 -13.84 -15.74 -18.81
C THR A 139 -15.08 -16.27 -19.54
N PRO A 140 -15.44 -15.71 -20.70
CA PRO A 140 -16.58 -16.18 -21.48
C PRO A 140 -16.48 -17.67 -21.89
N ASP A 141 -15.33 -18.30 -21.68
CA ASP A 141 -15.05 -19.71 -22.00
C ASP A 141 -15.21 -20.68 -20.82
N SER A 142 -15.75 -20.26 -19.68
CA SER A 142 -16.06 -21.19 -18.59
C SER A 142 -17.32 -22.00 -18.92
N PRO A 143 -17.27 -23.35 -18.98
CA PRO A 143 -18.44 -24.16 -19.29
C PRO A 143 -19.51 -24.00 -18.19
N PRO A 144 -20.80 -24.15 -18.51
CA PRO A 144 -21.85 -24.02 -17.53
C PRO A 144 -21.62 -25.04 -16.40
N LEU A 145 -21.58 -24.55 -15.15
CA LEU A 145 -21.58 -25.43 -13.99
C LEU A 145 -22.74 -26.39 -14.14
N GLY A 146 -22.37 -27.67 -14.24
CA GLY A 146 -23.30 -28.77 -14.42
C GLY A 146 -24.42 -28.71 -13.40
N SER A 147 -25.63 -28.92 -13.88
CA SER A 147 -26.79 -29.25 -13.08
C SER A 147 -26.46 -30.44 -12.18
N GLY A 148 -26.26 -30.18 -10.90
CA GLY A 148 -26.20 -31.19 -9.85
C GLY A 148 -27.25 -30.83 -8.82
N GLY A 149 -28.37 -31.58 -8.83
CA GLY A 149 -29.49 -31.37 -7.92
C GLY A 149 -29.14 -31.62 -6.46
N PHE A 150 -29.78 -30.86 -5.57
CA PHE A 150 -30.94 -31.32 -4.81
C PHE A 150 -31.95 -30.17 -4.70
#